data_AF-A0AAN4TNS9-F1
#
_entry.id   AF-A0AAN4TNS9-F1
#
_cell.length_a   1.000
_cell.length_b   1.000
_cell.length_c   1.000
_cell.angle_alpha   90.00
_cell.angle_beta   90.00
_cell.angle_gamma   90.00
#
_symmetry.space_group_name_H-M   'P 1'
#
loop_
_entity.id
_entity.type
_entity.pdbx_description
1 polymer ?
#
loop_
_entity_poly.entity_id
_entity_poly.type
_entity_poly.pdbx_seq_one_letter_code
_entity_poly.pdbx_strand_id
1 'polypeptide(L)'
;MEEVELAPPPDEPTWLRKASGSTGRLQIKPRDAYMAAFTDVDAPDYSVAETGADMSEAKPEPVAPPLDLSRLSLAPAGSDMGQAVQTVSKAPPDTSHLRVIPE
;
A
#
# COMPACT_ATOMS: atom_id res chain seq x y z
N MET A 1 35.88 -31.64 -16.90
CA MET A 1 34.77 -30.66 -16.89
C MET A 1 33.84 -31.15 -15.80
N GLU A 2 33.73 -30.39 -14.72
CA GLU A 2 32.90 -30.75 -13.58
C GLU A 2 31.50 -30.21 -13.88
N GLU A 3 30.54 -31.10 -14.13
CA GLU A 3 29.15 -30.73 -14.38
C GLU A 3 28.50 -30.36 -13.04
N VAL A 4 28.28 -29.05 -12.84
CA VAL A 4 27.49 -28.57 -11.72
C VAL A 4 26.02 -28.72 -12.10
N GLU A 5 25.35 -29.75 -11.55
CA GLU A 5 23.91 -29.89 -11.64
C GLU A 5 23.24 -28.72 -10.90
N LEU A 6 22.64 -27.80 -11.67
CA LEU A 6 21.87 -26.69 -11.15
C LEU A 6 20.57 -27.26 -10.55
N ALA A 7 20.43 -27.20 -9.23
CA ALA A 7 19.19 -27.55 -8.56
C ALA A 7 18.00 -26.81 -9.21
N PRO A 8 16.82 -27.44 -9.32
CA PRO A 8 15.64 -26.79 -9.88
C PRO A 8 15.38 -25.49 -9.09
N PRO A 9 15.03 -24.38 -9.77
CA PRO A 9 14.74 -23.13 -9.09
C PRO A 9 13.60 -23.38 -8.07
N PRO A 10 13.72 -22.83 -6.84
CA PRO A 10 12.68 -22.97 -5.84
C PRO A 10 11.38 -22.38 -6.37
N ASP A 11 10.26 -23.06 -6.10
CA ASP A 11 8.92 -22.71 -6.56
C ASP A 11 8.69 -21.20 -6.52
N GLU A 12 8.56 -20.60 -7.71
CA GLU A 12 8.28 -19.19 -7.86
C GLU A 12 6.97 -18.88 -7.14
N PRO A 13 6.93 -17.81 -6.34
CA PRO A 13 5.78 -17.57 -5.51
C PRO A 13 4.59 -17.14 -6.39
N THR A 14 3.44 -17.75 -6.13
CA THR A 14 2.22 -17.72 -6.95
C THR A 14 1.56 -16.34 -7.09
N TRP A 15 2.13 -15.28 -6.51
CA TRP A 15 1.69 -13.90 -6.68
C TRP A 15 2.08 -13.27 -8.03
N LEU A 16 2.88 -13.94 -8.86
CA LEU A 16 3.14 -13.49 -10.23
C LEU A 16 1.96 -13.72 -11.19
N ARG A 17 0.97 -14.53 -10.83
CA ARG A 17 -0.17 -14.79 -11.72
C ARG A 17 -1.24 -13.72 -11.54
N LYS A 18 -1.04 -12.55 -12.15
CA LYS A 18 -2.14 -11.60 -12.41
C LYS A 18 -3.24 -12.36 -13.15
N ALA A 19 -4.43 -12.40 -12.57
CA ALA A 19 -5.63 -12.74 -13.33
C ALA A 19 -5.81 -11.67 -14.41
N SER A 20 -5.36 -11.96 -15.62
CA SER A 20 -5.73 -11.18 -16.79
C SER A 20 -7.20 -11.48 -17.07
N GLY A 21 -8.08 -10.73 -16.42
CA GLY A 21 -9.42 -10.55 -16.96
C GLY A 21 -9.24 -9.97 -18.36
N SER A 22 -9.75 -10.66 -19.38
CA SER A 22 -9.71 -10.17 -20.75
C SER A 22 -10.64 -8.94 -20.84
N THR A 23 -10.13 -7.78 -20.48
CA THR A 23 -10.78 -6.52 -20.81
C THR A 23 -10.59 -6.33 -22.31
N GLY A 24 -11.70 -6.39 -23.06
CA GLY A 24 -11.68 -6.00 -24.47
C GLY A 24 -11.18 -4.55 -24.61
N ARG A 25 -10.89 -4.10 -25.84
CA ARG A 25 -10.66 -2.67 -26.06
C ARG A 25 -12.00 -1.95 -26.10
N LEU A 26 -12.11 -0.85 -25.37
CA LEU A 26 -13.33 -0.06 -25.29
C LEU A 26 -13.64 0.53 -26.68
N GLN A 27 -14.73 0.08 -27.30
CA GLN A 27 -15.18 0.56 -28.62
C GLN A 27 -16.11 1.76 -28.44
N ILE A 28 -15.58 2.96 -28.65
CA ILE A 28 -16.35 4.21 -28.54
C ILE A 28 -16.59 4.77 -29.93
N LYS A 29 -17.86 5.03 -30.28
CA LYS A 29 -18.19 5.84 -31.46
C LYS A 29 -17.99 7.33 -31.10
N PRO A 30 -17.05 8.05 -31.74
CA PRO A 30 -16.83 9.46 -31.41
C PRO A 30 -18.08 10.30 -31.62
N ARG A 31 -18.36 11.20 -30.66
CA ARG A 31 -19.53 12.10 -30.71
C ARG A 31 -19.26 13.36 -31.54
N ASP A 32 -18.01 13.83 -31.52
CA ASP A 32 -17.57 15.09 -32.11
C ASP A 32 -16.10 14.99 -32.58
N ALA A 33 -15.61 16.05 -33.23
CA ALA A 33 -14.24 16.12 -33.75
C ALA A 33 -13.17 16.10 -32.64
N TYR A 34 -13.52 16.53 -31.42
CA TYR A 34 -12.60 16.51 -30.29
C TYR A 34 -12.39 15.08 -29.78
N MET A 35 -13.48 14.32 -29.59
CA MET A 35 -13.43 12.90 -29.21
C MET A 35 -12.80 12.03 -30.30
N ALA A 36 -12.95 12.39 -31.58
CA ALA A 36 -12.31 11.69 -32.68
C ALA A 36 -10.77 11.71 -32.61
N ALA A 37 -10.18 12.72 -31.96
CA ALA A 37 -8.73 12.80 -31.75
C ALA A 37 -8.19 11.67 -30.85
N PHE A 38 -9.07 10.97 -30.12
CA PHE A 38 -8.70 9.88 -29.22
C PHE A 38 -9.03 8.48 -29.79
N THR A 39 -9.38 8.38 -31.08
CA THR A 39 -9.76 7.10 -31.71
C THR A 39 -8.63 6.06 -31.66
N ASP A 40 -7.38 6.51 -31.73
CA ASP A 40 -6.20 5.65 -31.69
C ASP A 40 -5.66 5.43 -30.26
N VAL A 41 -6.36 5.94 -29.24
CA VAL A 41 -5.95 5.75 -27.84
C VAL A 41 -6.25 4.32 -27.40
N ASP A 42 -5.22 3.66 -26.89
CA ASP A 42 -5.33 2.30 -26.38
C ASP A 42 -6.06 2.26 -25.04
N ALA A 43 -7.39 2.11 -25.07
CA ALA A 43 -8.25 2.10 -23.89
C ALA A 43 -8.77 0.69 -23.56
N PRO A 44 -8.38 0.09 -22.42
CA PRO A 44 -9.02 -1.11 -21.91
C PRO A 44 -10.47 -0.84 -21.49
N ASP A 45 -11.36 -1.79 -21.73
CA ASP A 45 -12.76 -1.76 -21.32
C ASP A 45 -12.88 -2.14 -19.84
N TYR A 46 -12.66 -1.16 -18.96
CA TYR A 46 -12.86 -1.32 -17.51
C TYR A 46 -14.32 -1.10 -17.15
N SER A 47 -14.87 -2.01 -16.35
CA SER A 47 -16.18 -1.83 -15.73
C SER A 47 -16.17 -0.72 -14.68
N VAL A 48 -17.29 -0.04 -14.50
CA VAL A 48 -17.48 0.94 -13.43
C VAL A 48 -17.92 0.21 -12.15
N ALA A 49 -17.20 0.44 -11.05
CA ALA A 49 -17.56 -0.09 -9.75
C ALA A 49 -18.75 0.67 -9.13
N GLU A 50 -19.51 0.02 -8.25
CA GLU A 50 -20.62 0.65 -7.53
C GLU A 50 -20.13 1.76 -6.58
N THR A 51 -21.03 2.69 -6.23
CA THR A 51 -20.71 3.76 -5.28
C THR A 51 -20.37 3.17 -3.92
N GLY A 52 -19.16 3.48 -3.42
CA GLY A 52 -18.67 2.98 -2.14
C GLY A 52 -18.01 1.61 -2.23
N ALA A 53 -17.87 1.02 -3.43
CA ALA A 53 -17.06 -0.16 -3.62
C ALA A 53 -15.59 0.12 -3.26
N ASP A 54 -14.97 -0.83 -2.56
CA ASP A 54 -13.56 -0.76 -2.23
C ASP A 54 -12.73 -0.95 -3.51
N MET A 55 -11.92 0.05 -3.84
CA MET A 55 -11.01 0.02 -4.98
C MET A 55 -9.62 -0.52 -4.61
N SER A 56 -9.38 -0.76 -3.32
CA SER A 56 -8.13 -1.33 -2.84
C SER A 56 -8.10 -2.84 -3.06
N GLU A 57 -6.91 -3.35 -3.32
CA GLU A 57 -6.72 -4.79 -3.44
C GLU A 57 -6.94 -5.46 -2.08
N ALA A 58 -7.60 -6.62 -2.09
CA ALA A 58 -7.86 -7.38 -0.88
C ALA A 58 -6.54 -7.66 -0.16
N LYS A 59 -6.37 -7.05 1.02
CA LYS A 59 -5.16 -7.24 1.80
C LYS A 59 -5.13 -8.69 2.31
N PRO A 60 -4.04 -9.43 2.12
CA PRO A 60 -3.91 -10.76 2.70
C PRO A 60 -3.99 -10.67 4.22
N GLU A 61 -4.53 -11.71 4.84
CA GLU A 61 -4.54 -11.85 6.29
C GLU A 61 -3.11 -11.68 6.83
N PRO A 62 -2.90 -10.86 7.89
CA PRO A 62 -1.58 -10.61 8.43
C PRO A 62 -1.00 -11.91 9.00
N VAL A 63 0.10 -12.38 8.40
CA VAL A 63 0.86 -13.52 8.93
C VAL A 63 1.78 -13.02 10.03
N ALA A 64 1.66 -13.61 11.22
CA ALA A 64 2.56 -13.30 12.33
C ALA A 64 4.01 -13.71 11.98
N PRO A 65 5.01 -12.87 12.25
CA PRO A 65 6.40 -13.25 12.04
C PRO A 65 6.78 -14.40 12.97
N PRO A 66 7.68 -15.31 12.55
CA PRO A 66 8.21 -16.35 13.42
C PRO A 66 9.14 -15.72 14.47
N LEU A 67 8.56 -15.29 15.59
CA LEU A 67 9.28 -14.63 16.67
C LEU A 67 9.78 -15.67 17.68
N ASP A 68 11.10 -15.84 17.75
CA ASP A 68 11.74 -16.64 18.81
C ASP A 68 11.97 -15.78 20.07
N LEU A 69 11.25 -16.12 21.14
CA LEU A 69 11.35 -15.44 22.43
C LEU A 69 12.41 -16.05 23.36
N SER A 70 13.12 -17.10 22.94
CA SER A 70 14.07 -17.84 23.80
C SER A 70 15.20 -16.98 24.38
N ARG A 71 15.50 -15.85 23.73
CA ARG A 71 16.57 -14.91 24.13
C ARG A 71 16.07 -13.63 24.77
N LEU A 72 14.76 -13.46 24.92
CA LEU A 72 14.15 -12.28 25.53
C LEU A 72 13.80 -12.57 26.98
N SER A 73 14.21 -11.68 27.89
CA SER A 73 13.86 -11.73 29.30
C SER A 73 13.22 -10.42 29.73
N LEU A 74 12.19 -10.48 30.56
CA LEU A 74 11.56 -9.30 31.13
C LEU A 74 12.33 -8.81 32.36
N ALA A 75 12.51 -7.49 32.46
CA ALA A 75 13.04 -6.88 33.67
C ALA A 75 12.03 -7.00 34.83
N PRO A 76 12.48 -6.99 36.09
CA PRO A 76 11.58 -6.97 37.25
C PRO A 76 10.61 -5.78 37.24
N ALA A 77 9.43 -5.97 37.85
CA ALA A 77 8.46 -4.90 37.98
C ALA A 77 9.06 -3.69 38.72
N GLY A 78 8.88 -2.50 38.14
CA GLY A 78 9.44 -1.25 38.67
C GLY A 78 10.90 -0.97 38.26
N SER A 79 11.52 -1.84 37.44
CA SER A 79 12.84 -1.58 36.88
C SER A 79 12.73 -0.55 35.75
N ASP A 80 13.33 0.63 35.94
CA ASP A 80 13.48 1.64 34.89
C ASP A 80 14.57 1.19 33.90
N MET A 81 14.22 1.08 32.62
CA MET A 81 15.13 0.69 31.54
C MET A 81 15.89 1.89 30.95
N GLY A 82 15.94 3.01 31.66
CA GLY A 82 16.53 4.25 31.17
C GLY A 82 15.64 4.90 30.12
N GLN A 83 14.32 4.84 30.32
CA GLN A 83 13.37 5.52 29.45
C GLN A 83 13.79 6.98 29.33
N ALA A 84 13.91 7.50 28.10
CA ALA A 84 14.22 8.91 27.91
C ALA A 84 13.19 9.75 28.67
N VAL A 85 13.66 10.71 29.48
CA VAL A 85 12.78 11.62 30.21
C VAL A 85 11.85 12.26 29.20
N GLN A 86 10.55 11.99 29.34
CA GLN A 86 9.57 12.66 28.51
C GLN A 86 9.70 14.14 28.77
N THR A 87 10.11 14.88 27.74
CA THR A 87 10.07 16.33 27.78
C THR A 87 8.62 16.71 27.99
N VAL A 88 8.29 17.19 29.18
CA VAL A 88 6.97 17.76 29.46
C VAL A 88 6.74 18.80 28.37
N SER A 89 5.68 18.61 27.57
CA SER A 89 5.30 19.60 26.57
C SER A 89 5.17 20.94 27.28
N LYS A 90 6.01 21.91 26.90
CA LYS A 90 5.87 23.27 27.39
C LYS A 90 4.45 23.73 27.08
N ALA A 91 3.84 24.48 28.00
CA ALA A 91 2.54 25.09 27.73
C ALA A 91 2.62 25.86 26.40
N PRO A 92 1.61 25.74 25.52
CA PRO A 92 1.60 26.50 24.28
C PRO A 92 1.72 28.00 24.60
N PRO A 93 2.40 28.78 23.74
CA PRO A 93 2.45 30.23 23.91
C PRO A 93 1.02 30.80 23.84
N ASP A 94 0.79 31.92 24.53
CA ASP A 94 -0.51 32.60 24.48
C ASP A 94 -0.79 33.13 23.07
N THR A 95 -1.80 32.55 22.41
CA THR A 95 -2.25 32.94 21.06
C THR A 95 -3.49 33.82 21.07
N SER A 96 -3.95 34.30 22.23
CA SER A 96 -5.20 35.08 22.37
C SER A 96 -5.22 36.38 21.57
N HIS A 97 -4.05 36.87 21.14
CA HIS A 97 -3.90 38.09 20.33
C HIS A 97 -3.75 37.86 18.83
N LEU A 98 -3.69 36.60 18.37
CA LEU A 98 -3.64 36.28 16.95
C LEU A 98 -5.03 36.45 16.32
N ARG A 99 -5.09 37.04 15.12
CA ARG A 99 -6.31 37.15 14.32
C ARG A 99 -6.06 36.59 12.93
N VAL A 100 -6.99 35.78 12.45
CA VAL A 100 -6.99 35.30 11.07
C VAL A 100 -7.65 36.36 10.20
N ILE A 101 -6.95 36.83 9.17
CA ILE A 101 -7.49 37.76 8.18
C ILE A 101 -7.98 36.89 7.00
N PRO A 102 -9.25 37.00 6.59
CA PRO A 102 -9.75 36.30 5.41
C PRO A 102 -9.11 36.87 4.14
N GLU A 103 -8.80 36.00 3.17
CA GLU A 103 -8.43 36.40 1.79
C GLU A 103 -9.61 37.01 1.03
#